data_AF-Q28624-F1
#
_entry.id   AF-Q28624-F1
#
_cell.length_a   1.000
_cell.length_b   1.000
_cell.length_c   1.000
_cell.angle_alpha   90.00
_cell.angle_beta   90.00
_cell.angle_gamma   90.00
#
_symmetry.space_group_name_H-M   'P 1'
#
loop_
_entity.id
_entity.type
_entity.pdbx_description
1 polymer ?
#
loop_
_entity_poly.entity_id
_entity_poly.type
_entity_poly.pdbx_seq_one_letter_code
_entity_poly.pdbx_strand_id
1 'polypeptide(L)'
;NRKPRHKKKDRLVNQQLAVYSYLHIGLMQALGAFLVYFTVYAQQGFRPTSLFHLRIAWDSDHLNDLEDNYGQEWTSYQRQYLEWTGYTAFFVGIMVQQIADLIIRKTRKNSIFKQGLFRNKVIWVGIASQIIVALLLSYGLGSITALNFTMLKAQYWFVAVPHAILIWVYDEMRKLFIRLYPGSWWDKNMYY
;
A
#
# COMPACT_ATOMS: atom_id res chain seq x y z
N ASN A 1 11.49 21.89 -29.97
CA ASN A 1 12.77 21.45 -29.37
C ASN A 1 12.92 21.99 -27.95
N ARG A 2 12.99 21.11 -26.94
CA ARG A 2 13.19 21.51 -25.53
C ARG A 2 14.69 21.73 -25.31
N LYS A 3 15.07 22.83 -24.65
CA LYS A 3 16.48 23.15 -24.35
C LYS A 3 17.10 22.07 -23.43
N PRO A 4 18.43 21.85 -23.48
CA PRO A 4 19.12 20.92 -22.59
C PRO A 4 18.88 21.23 -21.11
N ARG A 5 18.83 20.18 -20.28
CA ARG A 5 18.56 20.25 -18.84
C ARG A 5 19.62 21.08 -18.11
N HIS A 6 19.19 21.96 -17.19
CA HIS A 6 20.11 22.74 -16.37
C HIS A 6 20.57 21.97 -15.12
N LYS A 7 21.83 21.53 -15.06
CA LYS A 7 22.37 20.63 -14.00
C LYS A 7 22.09 21.08 -12.56
N LYS A 8 22.10 22.39 -12.29
CA LYS A 8 21.88 22.93 -10.93
C LYS A 8 20.41 23.09 -10.55
N LYS A 9 19.51 23.29 -11.53
CA LYS A 9 18.08 23.60 -11.29
C LYS A 9 17.20 22.37 -11.47
N ASP A 10 17.42 21.62 -12.55
CA ASP A 10 16.60 20.47 -12.90
C ASP A 10 17.28 19.20 -12.38
N ARG A 11 17.28 18.96 -11.07
CA ARG A 11 17.88 17.73 -10.48
C ARG A 11 17.04 16.49 -10.78
N LEU A 12 17.63 15.30 -10.69
CA LEU A 12 16.91 14.03 -10.94
C LEU A 12 15.88 13.75 -9.84
N VAL A 13 16.26 14.05 -8.59
CA VAL A 13 15.37 14.06 -7.43
C VAL A 13 15.26 15.51 -6.98
N ASN A 14 14.07 16.09 -7.12
CA ASN A 14 13.71 17.41 -6.62
C ASN A 14 12.81 17.27 -5.39
N GLN A 15 12.65 18.38 -4.67
CA GLN A 15 11.76 18.43 -3.50
C GLN A 15 10.31 18.11 -3.88
N GLN A 16 9.85 18.55 -5.07
CA GLN A 16 8.48 18.24 -5.54
C GLN A 16 8.25 16.74 -5.68
N LEU A 17 9.19 15.98 -6.25
CA LEU A 17 9.12 14.53 -6.34
C LEU A 17 9.04 13.90 -4.96
N ALA A 18 9.91 14.31 -4.03
CA ALA A 18 9.98 13.74 -2.70
C ALA A 18 8.69 14.00 -1.89
N VAL A 19 8.19 15.24 -1.87
CA VAL A 19 6.95 15.60 -1.19
C VAL A 19 5.78 14.79 -1.76
N TYR A 20 5.67 14.73 -3.08
CA TYR A 20 4.61 13.96 -3.74
C TYR A 20 4.69 12.46 -3.41
N SER A 21 5.87 11.85 -3.54
CA SER A 21 6.01 10.41 -3.35
C SER A 21 5.84 9.99 -1.89
N TYR A 22 6.50 10.70 -0.96
CA TYR A 22 6.51 10.29 0.45
C TYR A 22 5.26 10.76 1.19
N LEU A 23 4.86 12.03 1.02
CA LEU A 23 3.78 12.60 1.83
C LEU A 23 2.40 12.41 1.24
N HIS A 24 2.25 12.42 -0.09
CA HIS A 24 0.92 12.22 -0.69
C HIS A 24 0.67 10.73 -0.96
N ILE A 25 1.45 10.14 -1.87
CA ILE A 25 1.22 8.73 -2.27
C ILE A 25 1.55 7.79 -1.11
N GLY A 26 2.71 7.97 -0.47
CA GLY A 26 3.13 7.13 0.66
C GLY A 26 2.15 7.15 1.83
N LEU A 27 1.59 8.32 2.18
CA LEU A 27 0.60 8.41 3.24
C LEU A 27 -0.72 7.72 2.88
N MET A 28 -1.21 7.90 1.64
CA MET A 28 -2.41 7.19 1.17
C MET A 28 -2.20 5.67 1.15
N GLN A 29 -1.01 5.21 0.79
CA GLN A 29 -0.64 3.80 0.86
C GLN A 29 -0.66 3.31 2.30
N ALA A 30 0.02 4.00 3.21
CA ALA A 30 0.06 3.66 4.63
C ALA A 30 -1.35 3.56 5.24
N LEU A 31 -2.22 4.54 4.97
CA LEU A 31 -3.60 4.53 5.46
C LEU A 31 -4.40 3.32 4.95
N GLY A 32 -4.28 2.99 3.66
CA GLY A 32 -4.95 1.81 3.11
C GLY A 32 -4.41 0.50 3.67
N ALA A 33 -3.10 0.40 3.89
CA ALA A 33 -2.50 -0.78 4.51
C ALA A 33 -2.91 -0.93 5.99
N PHE A 34 -2.97 0.16 6.76
CA PHE A 34 -3.50 0.16 8.12
C PHE A 34 -4.99 -0.22 8.16
N LEU A 35 -5.78 0.20 7.18
CA LEU A 35 -7.17 -0.23 7.09
C LEU A 35 -7.30 -1.74 6.91
N VAL A 36 -6.47 -2.36 6.05
CA VAL A 36 -6.43 -3.82 5.90
C VAL A 36 -6.05 -4.48 7.22
N TYR A 37 -5.02 -3.97 7.90
CA TYR A 37 -4.60 -4.44 9.22
C TYR A 37 -5.77 -4.41 10.21
N PHE A 38 -6.41 -3.25 10.42
CA PHE A 38 -7.54 -3.13 11.33
C PHE A 38 -8.72 -4.03 10.94
N THR A 39 -8.96 -4.25 9.65
CA THR A 39 -10.02 -5.14 9.17
C THR A 39 -9.76 -6.60 9.57
N VAL A 40 -8.50 -7.07 9.47
CA VAL A 40 -8.12 -8.42 9.91
C VAL A 40 -8.36 -8.59 11.40
N TYR A 41 -7.85 -7.68 12.23
CA TYR A 41 -7.98 -7.77 13.69
C TYR A 41 -9.45 -7.66 14.13
N ALA A 42 -10.22 -6.74 13.54
CA ALA A 42 -11.64 -6.58 13.87
C ALA A 42 -12.48 -7.83 13.53
N GLN A 43 -12.15 -8.52 12.43
CA GLN A 43 -12.80 -9.77 12.06
C GLN A 43 -12.41 -10.95 12.95
N GLN A 44 -11.29 -10.85 13.68
CA GLN A 44 -10.85 -11.86 14.64
C GLN A 44 -11.21 -11.50 16.09
N GLY A 45 -11.94 -10.40 16.34
CA GLY A 45 -12.41 -10.03 17.68
C GLY A 45 -11.71 -8.84 18.33
N PHE A 46 -10.62 -8.36 17.75
CA PHE A 46 -9.88 -7.19 18.24
C PHE A 46 -10.31 -5.92 17.50
N ARG A 47 -11.21 -5.15 18.10
CA ARG A 47 -11.65 -3.87 17.53
C ARG A 47 -10.51 -2.85 17.47
N PRO A 48 -10.51 -1.90 16.52
CA PRO A 48 -9.42 -0.92 16.41
C PRO A 48 -9.19 -0.09 17.69
N THR A 49 -10.23 0.15 18.48
CA THR A 49 -10.14 0.90 19.74
C THR A 49 -9.47 0.14 20.87
N SER A 50 -9.61 -1.19 20.91
CA SER A 50 -9.01 -2.04 21.95
C SER A 50 -7.56 -2.42 21.67
N LEU A 51 -7.12 -2.28 20.41
CA LEU A 51 -5.72 -2.49 20.04
C LEU A 51 -4.78 -1.44 20.65
N PHE A 52 -5.29 -0.25 20.99
CA PHE A 52 -4.50 0.76 21.68
C PHE A 52 -4.12 0.27 23.09
N HIS A 53 -2.84 0.39 23.43
CA HIS A 53 -2.25 -0.07 24.69
C HIS A 53 -2.26 -1.58 24.95
N LEU A 54 -2.69 -2.40 23.98
CA LEU A 54 -2.73 -3.86 24.12
C LEU A 54 -1.34 -4.51 24.08
N ARG A 55 -0.33 -3.83 23.56
CA ARG A 55 1.00 -4.40 23.27
C ARG A 55 1.66 -5.10 24.47
N ILE A 56 1.59 -4.51 25.67
CA ILE A 56 2.25 -5.08 26.86
C ILE A 56 1.64 -6.46 27.20
N ALA A 57 0.31 -6.55 27.14
CA ALA A 57 -0.39 -7.80 27.36
C ALA A 57 -0.22 -8.75 26.16
N TRP A 58 -0.21 -8.22 24.93
CA TRP A 58 0.00 -8.97 23.69
C TRP A 58 1.35 -9.69 23.64
N ASP A 59 2.43 -9.00 23.99
CA ASP A 59 3.80 -9.51 23.90
C ASP A 59 4.18 -10.42 25.09
N SER A 60 3.34 -10.53 26.13
CA SER A 60 3.65 -11.35 27.29
C SER A 60 3.32 -12.84 27.05
N ASP A 61 4.34 -13.69 27.13
CA ASP A 61 4.23 -15.15 26.96
C ASP A 61 3.49 -15.87 28.10
N HIS A 62 3.41 -15.23 29.27
CA HIS A 62 2.80 -15.81 30.47
C HIS A 62 1.27 -15.66 30.51
N LEU A 63 0.69 -14.74 29.73
CA LEU A 63 -0.76 -14.55 29.63
C LEU A 63 -1.30 -15.45 28.52
N ASN A 64 -2.20 -16.37 28.88
CA ASN A 64 -2.84 -17.29 27.92
C ASN A 64 -4.36 -17.14 27.84
N ASP A 65 -4.88 -16.15 28.54
CA ASP A 65 -6.27 -15.83 28.82
C ASP A 65 -6.59 -14.38 28.41
N LEU A 66 -5.93 -13.86 27.37
CA LEU A 66 -6.18 -12.50 26.90
C LEU A 66 -7.57 -12.42 26.25
N GLU A 67 -8.48 -11.69 26.89
CA GLU A 67 -9.85 -11.53 26.41
C GLU A 67 -9.94 -10.55 25.22
N ASP A 68 -10.65 -10.94 24.16
CA ASP A 68 -10.99 -10.06 23.05
C ASP A 68 -12.30 -9.27 23.27
N ASN A 69 -12.76 -8.48 22.30
CA ASN A 69 -14.01 -7.73 22.45
C ASN A 69 -15.29 -8.56 22.33
N TYR A 70 -15.17 -9.85 22.00
CA TYR A 70 -16.27 -10.80 21.94
C TYR A 70 -16.30 -11.75 23.14
N GLY A 71 -15.38 -11.61 24.10
CA GLY A 71 -15.28 -12.45 25.28
C GLY A 71 -14.56 -13.79 25.04
N GLN A 72 -13.75 -13.89 23.99
CA GLN A 72 -12.92 -15.06 23.72
C GLN A 72 -11.56 -14.89 24.37
N GLU A 73 -11.04 -15.96 24.96
CA GLU A 73 -9.69 -16.00 25.53
C GLU A 73 -8.67 -16.45 24.49
N TRP A 74 -7.56 -15.72 24.39
CA TRP A 74 -6.51 -15.97 23.41
C TRP A 74 -5.19 -16.37 24.08
N THR A 75 -4.66 -17.52 23.67
CA THR A 75 -3.31 -18.00 24.08
C THR A 75 -2.19 -17.18 23.41
N SER A 76 -0.97 -17.20 23.96
CA SER A 76 0.19 -16.53 23.33
C SER A 76 0.41 -16.99 21.88
N TYR A 77 0.30 -18.29 21.62
CA TYR A 77 0.47 -18.85 20.28
C TYR A 77 -0.58 -18.36 19.27
N GLN A 78 -1.86 -18.31 19.66
CA GLN A 78 -2.93 -17.82 18.78
C GLN A 78 -2.74 -16.33 18.44
N ARG A 79 -2.28 -15.53 19.40
CA ARG A 79 -1.98 -14.11 19.21
C ARG A 79 -0.81 -13.91 18.25
N GLN A 80 0.27 -14.67 18.44
CA GLN A 80 1.41 -14.64 17.53
C GLN A 80 1.02 -15.02 16.10
N TYR A 81 0.17 -16.05 15.93
CA TYR A 81 -0.34 -16.42 14.61
C TYR A 81 -1.18 -15.29 13.97
N LEU A 82 -2.06 -14.66 14.75
CA LEU A 82 -2.86 -13.52 14.30
C LEU A 82 -1.97 -12.31 13.92
N GLU A 83 -0.89 -12.10 14.66
CA GLU A 83 0.10 -11.06 14.36
C GLU A 83 0.76 -11.28 12.99
N TRP A 84 1.19 -12.51 12.71
CA TRP A 84 1.72 -12.90 11.40
C TRP A 84 0.69 -12.76 10.28
N THR A 85 -0.59 -13.06 10.56
CA THR A 85 -1.70 -12.76 9.63
C THR A 85 -1.83 -11.26 9.38
N GLY A 86 -1.70 -10.43 10.42
CA GLY A 86 -1.65 -8.98 10.30
C GLY A 86 -0.53 -8.48 9.39
N TYR A 87 0.70 -8.98 9.58
CA TYR A 87 1.85 -8.63 8.73
C TYR A 87 1.64 -9.02 7.29
N THR A 88 1.14 -10.24 7.06
CA THR A 88 0.88 -10.71 5.71
C THR A 88 -0.21 -9.86 5.03
N ALA A 89 -1.27 -9.52 5.76
CA ALA A 89 -2.37 -8.72 5.22
C ALA A 89 -1.91 -7.30 4.88
N PHE A 90 -1.07 -6.69 5.74
CA PHE A 90 -0.47 -5.39 5.50
C PHE A 90 0.42 -5.41 4.25
N PHE A 91 1.24 -6.46 4.09
CA PHE A 91 2.06 -6.68 2.90
C PHE A 91 1.21 -6.78 1.62
N VAL A 92 0.14 -7.59 1.63
CA VAL A 92 -0.78 -7.72 0.50
C VAL A 92 -1.49 -6.40 0.21
N GLY A 93 -1.87 -5.64 1.24
CA GLY A 93 -2.48 -4.32 1.08
C GLY A 93 -1.56 -3.35 0.33
N ILE A 94 -0.30 -3.26 0.74
CA ILE A 94 0.72 -2.48 0.03
C ILE A 94 0.88 -2.99 -1.40
N MET A 95 1.01 -4.31 -1.58
CA MET A 95 1.18 -4.92 -2.90
C MET A 95 0.08 -4.49 -3.88
N VAL A 96 -1.19 -4.55 -3.46
CA VAL A 96 -2.34 -4.13 -4.29
C VAL A 96 -2.25 -2.65 -4.64
N GLN A 97 -1.92 -1.78 -3.68
CA GLN A 97 -1.77 -0.35 -3.93
C GLN A 97 -0.57 -0.02 -4.84
N GLN A 98 0.49 -0.83 -4.81
CA GLN A 98 1.66 -0.66 -5.67
C GLN A 98 1.36 -0.91 -7.16
N ILE A 99 0.32 -1.70 -7.46
CA ILE A 99 -0.15 -1.85 -8.84
C ILE A 99 -0.63 -0.49 -9.39
N ALA A 100 -1.42 0.25 -8.59
CA ALA A 100 -1.85 1.59 -8.96
C ALA A 100 -0.67 2.57 -9.02
N ASP A 101 0.27 2.50 -8.07
CA ASP A 101 1.47 3.36 -8.06
C ASP A 101 2.34 3.17 -9.33
N LEU A 102 2.53 1.94 -9.76
CA LEU A 102 3.27 1.64 -11.00
C LEU A 102 2.58 2.24 -12.23
N ILE A 103 1.25 2.17 -12.27
CA ILE A 103 0.44 2.71 -13.36
C ILE A 103 0.59 4.24 -13.42
N ILE A 104 0.44 4.95 -12.29
CA ILE A 104 0.52 6.42 -12.26
C ILE A 104 1.92 6.94 -12.62
N ARG A 105 2.98 6.25 -12.18
CA ARG A 105 4.37 6.64 -12.46
C ARG A 105 4.76 6.54 -13.93
N LYS A 106 3.96 5.84 -14.76
CA LYS A 106 4.15 5.76 -16.21
C LYS A 106 4.11 7.13 -16.89
N THR A 107 3.35 8.08 -16.36
CA THR A 107 3.11 9.38 -16.98
C THR A 107 3.21 10.51 -15.96
N ARG A 108 4.02 11.56 -16.24
CA ARG A 108 4.15 12.72 -15.34
C ARG A 108 3.20 13.89 -15.65
N LYS A 109 2.71 13.99 -16.89
CA LYS A 109 1.83 15.09 -17.34
C LYS A 109 0.67 14.63 -18.21
N ASN A 110 0.92 13.73 -19.15
CA ASN A 110 -0.12 13.17 -20.00
C ASN A 110 -1.04 12.26 -19.18
N SER A 111 -2.32 12.21 -19.54
CA SER A 111 -3.22 11.19 -18.99
C SER A 111 -2.83 9.82 -19.54
N ILE A 112 -3.01 8.81 -18.70
CA ILE A 112 -2.88 7.40 -19.07
C ILE A 112 -3.77 7.04 -20.26
N PHE A 113 -4.98 7.58 -20.35
CA PHE A 113 -5.92 7.27 -21.43
C PHE A 113 -5.40 7.73 -22.80
N LYS A 114 -4.69 8.86 -22.85
CA LYS A 114 -4.07 9.36 -24.09
C LYS A 114 -2.79 8.62 -24.44
N GLN A 115 -2.00 8.22 -23.43
CA GLN A 115 -0.72 7.53 -23.64
C GLN A 115 -0.90 6.03 -23.99
N GLY A 116 -2.00 5.43 -23.53
CA GLY A 116 -2.32 4.01 -23.67
C GLY A 116 -1.68 3.16 -22.57
N LEU A 117 -2.50 2.41 -21.82
CA LEU A 117 -2.04 1.54 -20.73
C LEU A 117 -1.22 0.35 -21.25
N PHE A 118 -1.67 -0.26 -22.36
CA PHE A 118 -1.13 -1.53 -22.89
C PHE A 118 0.09 -1.40 -23.81
N ARG A 119 0.50 -0.17 -24.17
CA ARG A 119 1.63 0.01 -25.10
C ARG A 119 2.98 -0.45 -24.54
N ASN A 120 3.12 -0.47 -23.21
CA ASN A 120 4.34 -0.93 -22.55
C ASN A 120 4.10 -2.32 -21.92
N LYS A 121 4.57 -3.37 -22.60
CA LYS A 121 4.40 -4.76 -22.15
C LYS A 121 5.21 -5.08 -20.88
N VAL A 122 6.33 -4.38 -20.63
CA VAL A 122 7.20 -4.63 -19.46
C VAL A 122 6.49 -4.29 -18.15
N ILE A 123 5.61 -3.27 -18.14
CA ILE A 123 4.81 -2.92 -16.96
C ILE A 123 3.90 -4.07 -16.54
N TRP A 124 3.26 -4.72 -17.52
CA TRP A 124 2.37 -5.86 -17.25
C TRP A 124 3.13 -7.08 -16.73
N VAL A 125 4.34 -7.33 -17.26
CA VAL A 125 5.23 -8.36 -16.72
C VAL A 125 5.61 -8.04 -15.27
N GLY A 126 5.92 -6.78 -14.96
CA GLY A 126 6.22 -6.34 -13.59
C GLY A 126 5.05 -6.55 -12.61
N ILE A 127 3.83 -6.20 -13.02
CA ILE A 127 2.61 -6.44 -12.23
C ILE A 127 2.41 -7.94 -12.01
N ALA A 128 2.53 -8.74 -13.08
CA ALA A 128 2.37 -10.19 -12.99
C ALA A 128 3.43 -10.81 -12.06
N SER A 129 4.71 -10.43 -12.19
CA SER A 129 5.77 -10.94 -11.33
C SER A 129 5.55 -10.58 -9.87
N GLN A 130 5.06 -9.38 -9.58
CA GLN A 130 4.77 -8.94 -8.22
C GLN A 130 3.64 -9.78 -7.59
N ILE A 131 2.56 -10.03 -8.34
CA ILE A 131 1.45 -10.87 -7.88
C ILE A 131 1.93 -12.31 -7.65
N ILE A 132 2.73 -12.85 -8.57
CA ILE A 132 3.29 -14.21 -8.43
C ILE A 132 4.14 -14.32 -7.17
N VAL A 133 5.04 -13.37 -6.91
CA VAL A 133 5.87 -13.35 -5.70
C VAL A 133 5.00 -13.25 -4.45
N ALA A 134 3.96 -12.40 -4.46
CA ALA A 134 3.05 -12.27 -3.33
C ALA A 134 2.29 -13.58 -3.05
N LEU A 135 1.80 -14.27 -4.09
CA LEU A 135 1.13 -15.56 -3.97
C LEU A 135 2.08 -16.66 -3.48
N LEU A 136 3.32 -16.69 -3.98
CA LEU A 136 4.34 -17.63 -3.52
C LEU A 136 4.66 -17.40 -2.04
N LEU A 137 4.77 -16.15 -1.59
CA LEU A 137 5.03 -15.83 -0.19
C LEU A 137 3.83 -16.17 0.71
N SER A 138 2.60 -15.85 0.30
CA SER A 138 1.42 -16.07 1.14
C SER A 138 0.93 -17.51 1.16
N TYR A 139 0.95 -18.22 0.02
CA TYR A 139 0.39 -19.56 -0.11
C TYR A 139 1.45 -20.65 -0.21
N GLY A 140 2.58 -20.39 -0.86
CA GLY A 140 3.65 -21.38 -1.02
C GLY A 140 4.57 -21.47 0.19
N LEU A 141 5.02 -20.32 0.70
CA LEU A 141 5.96 -20.20 1.82
C LEU A 141 5.28 -19.82 3.14
N GLY A 142 3.96 -19.61 3.15
CA GLY A 142 3.19 -19.30 4.36
C GLY A 142 3.11 -20.41 5.40
N SER A 143 3.65 -21.60 5.11
CA SER A 143 3.84 -22.69 6.07
C SER A 143 5.20 -22.63 6.78
N ILE A 144 6.14 -21.83 6.25
CA ILE A 144 7.50 -21.73 6.79
C ILE A 144 7.52 -20.64 7.87
N THR A 145 7.69 -21.08 9.12
CA THR A 145 7.82 -20.21 10.30
C THR A 145 8.98 -19.20 10.22
N ALA A 146 9.93 -19.38 9.29
CA ALA A 146 11.06 -18.46 9.12
C ALA A 146 10.70 -17.09 8.52
N LEU A 147 9.60 -16.98 7.77
CA LEU A 147 9.23 -15.73 7.09
C LEU A 147 8.03 -15.02 7.75
N ASN A 148 7.37 -15.65 8.73
CA ASN A 148 6.18 -15.11 9.40
C ASN A 148 5.02 -14.76 8.45
N PHE A 149 4.93 -15.47 7.31
CA PHE A 149 3.79 -15.36 6.40
C PHE A 149 2.72 -16.38 6.79
N THR A 150 1.46 -16.03 6.60
CA THR A 150 0.34 -16.95 6.82
C THR A 150 -0.62 -16.94 5.63
N MET A 151 -1.42 -18.00 5.52
CA MET A 151 -2.40 -18.12 4.45
C MET A 151 -3.54 -17.12 4.64
N LEU A 152 -3.65 -16.14 3.75
CA LEU A 152 -4.71 -15.13 3.80
C LEU A 152 -5.99 -15.60 3.09
N LYS A 153 -7.13 -15.25 3.70
CA LYS A 153 -8.44 -15.30 3.05
C LYS A 153 -8.48 -14.33 1.87
N ALA A 154 -9.10 -14.75 0.77
CA ALA A 154 -9.20 -13.95 -0.45
C ALA A 154 -9.85 -12.56 -0.22
N GLN A 155 -10.79 -12.45 0.74
CA GLN A 155 -11.46 -11.20 1.08
C GLN A 155 -10.48 -10.05 1.41
N TYR A 156 -9.37 -10.34 2.09
CA TYR A 156 -8.42 -9.32 2.53
C TYR A 156 -7.66 -8.68 1.35
N TRP A 157 -7.53 -9.39 0.23
CA TRP A 157 -6.92 -8.86 -0.99
C TRP A 157 -7.76 -7.72 -1.59
N PHE A 158 -9.08 -7.79 -1.43
CA PHE A 158 -10.00 -6.80 -2.01
C PHE A 158 -10.17 -5.56 -1.13
N VAL A 159 -9.80 -5.61 0.15
CA VAL A 159 -9.94 -4.48 1.10
C VAL A 159 -9.09 -3.27 0.67
N ALA A 160 -7.92 -3.50 0.07
CA ALA A 160 -7.03 -2.44 -0.39
C ALA A 160 -7.39 -1.87 -1.77
N VAL A 161 -8.26 -2.54 -2.54
CA VAL A 161 -8.60 -2.14 -3.92
C VAL A 161 -9.23 -0.74 -4.00
N PRO A 162 -10.18 -0.34 -3.14
CA PRO A 162 -10.72 1.02 -3.15
C PRO A 162 -9.64 2.09 -2.94
N HIS A 163 -8.64 1.81 -2.10
CA HIS A 163 -7.53 2.73 -1.86
C HIS A 163 -6.58 2.81 -3.06
N ALA A 164 -6.36 1.70 -3.76
CA ALA A 164 -5.60 1.69 -5.01
C ALA A 164 -6.30 2.53 -6.10
N ILE A 165 -7.64 2.42 -6.20
CA ILE A 165 -8.43 3.26 -7.12
C ILE A 165 -8.34 4.74 -6.72
N LEU A 166 -8.42 5.05 -5.43
CA LEU A 166 -8.27 6.42 -4.92
C LEU A 166 -6.92 7.04 -5.33
N ILE A 167 -5.83 6.30 -5.16
CA ILE A 167 -4.48 6.72 -5.58
C ILE A 167 -4.45 7.03 -7.08
N TRP A 168 -5.06 6.17 -7.90
CA TRP A 168 -5.10 6.36 -9.34
C TRP A 168 -5.91 7.61 -9.75
N VAL A 169 -7.10 7.79 -9.17
CA VAL A 169 -7.97 8.95 -9.43
C VAL A 169 -7.30 10.24 -8.99
N TYR A 170 -6.68 10.26 -7.81
CA TYR A 170 -5.95 11.41 -7.29
C TYR A 170 -4.84 11.87 -8.25
N ASP A 171 -4.05 10.93 -8.77
CA ASP A 171 -2.99 11.27 -9.73
C ASP A 171 -3.54 11.75 -11.08
N GLU A 172 -4.59 11.12 -11.62
CA GLU A 172 -5.20 11.58 -12.86
C GLU A 172 -5.82 12.98 -12.72
N MET A 173 -6.45 13.30 -11.60
CA MET A 173 -6.94 14.64 -11.29
C MET A 173 -5.78 15.65 -11.21
N ARG A 174 -4.69 15.32 -10.51
CA ARG A 174 -3.47 16.14 -10.47
C ARG A 174 -2.94 16.43 -11.88
N LYS A 175 -2.80 15.40 -12.71
CA LYS A 175 -2.35 15.54 -14.11
C LYS A 175 -3.33 16.32 -14.97
N LEU A 176 -4.63 16.27 -14.68
CA LEU A 176 -5.64 17.10 -15.34
C LEU A 176 -5.44 18.59 -15.00
N PHE A 177 -5.30 18.93 -13.72
CA PHE A 177 -5.07 20.32 -13.29
C PHE A 177 -3.77 20.90 -13.86
N ILE A 178 -2.69 20.12 -13.89
CA ILE A 178 -1.40 20.54 -14.51
C ILE A 178 -1.56 20.82 -16.02
N ARG A 179 -2.49 20.14 -16.71
CA ARG A 179 -2.75 20.36 -18.13
C ARG A 179 -3.67 21.54 -18.40
N LEU A 180 -4.69 21.74 -17.55
CA LEU A 180 -5.66 22.82 -17.71
C LEU A 180 -5.09 24.19 -17.31
N TYR A 181 -4.23 24.24 -16.29
CA TYR A 181 -3.70 25.49 -15.74
C TYR A 181 -2.16 25.52 -15.74
N PRO A 182 -1.52 25.65 -16.92
CA PRO A 182 -0.07 25.78 -17.01
C PRO A 182 0.43 27.04 -16.26
N GLY A 183 1.47 26.91 -15.44
CA GLY A 183 2.02 28.01 -14.63
C GLY A 183 1.30 28.29 -13.30
N SER A 184 0.22 27.56 -12.99
CA SER A 184 -0.45 27.62 -11.69
C SER A 184 0.39 27.00 -10.57
N TRP A 185 -0.07 27.15 -9.32
CA TRP A 185 0.55 26.53 -8.14
C TRP A 185 0.75 25.01 -8.32
N TRP A 186 -0.20 24.33 -8.95
CA TRP A 186 -0.16 22.89 -9.22
C TRP A 186 1.00 22.49 -10.14
N ASP A 187 1.24 23.25 -11.21
CA ASP A 187 2.34 23.00 -12.15
C ASP A 187 3.71 23.34 -11.53
N LYS A 188 3.78 24.31 -10.61
CA LYS A 188 5.04 24.68 -9.94
C LYS A 188 5.44 23.73 -8.81
N ASN A 189 4.46 23.22 -8.05
CA ASN A 189 4.72 22.47 -6.82
C ASN A 189 4.45 20.97 -6.94
N MET A 190 3.61 20.54 -7.88
CA MET A 190 3.20 19.13 -7.99
C MET A 190 3.64 18.45 -9.29
N TYR A 191 4.29 19.18 -10.19
CA TYR A 191 4.99 18.60 -11.34
C TYR A 191 6.44 18.23 -11.00
N TYR A 192 6.90 17.09 -11.50
CA TYR A 192 8.27 16.58 -11.36
C TYR A 192 8.73 15.80 -12.60
#